data_AF-A0A920MW47-F1
#
_entry.id   AF-A0A920MW47-F1
#
_cell.length_a   1.000
_cell.length_b   1.000
_cell.length_c   1.000
_cell.angle_alpha   90.00
_cell.angle_beta   90.00
_cell.angle_gamma   90.00
#
_symmetry.space_group_name_H-M   'P 1'
#
loop_
_entity.id
_entity.type
_entity.pdbx_description
1 polymer ?
#
loop_
_entity_poly.entity_id
_entity_poly.type
_entity_poly.pdbx_seq_one_letter_code
_entity_poly.pdbx_strand_id
1 'polypeptide(L)' 'MYKYFTNIYETVNTLWTGMRITFRHMIKIKRDNVTLQYPEERWPRPERNIGFEHKDYNVIRSRLHVDIDDCIGV' A
#
# COMPACT_ATOMS: atom_id res chain seq x y z
N MET A 1 -25.13 3.98 -40.77
CA MET A 1 -25.70 4.83 -39.72
C MET A 1 -25.94 4.09 -38.40
N TYR A 2 -26.71 2.99 -38.37
CA TYR A 2 -27.00 2.26 -37.11
C TYR A 2 -25.76 1.89 -36.28
N LYS A 3 -24.74 1.27 -36.88
CA LYS A 3 -23.48 0.93 -36.20
C LYS A 3 -22.74 2.13 -35.59
N TYR A 4 -22.87 3.31 -36.18
CA TYR A 4 -22.21 4.52 -35.67
C TYR A 4 -22.89 5.00 -34.38
N PHE A 5 -24.23 5.00 -34.36
CA PHE A 5 -24.99 5.35 -33.17
C PHE A 5 -24.84 4.30 -32.05
N THR A 6 -24.76 3.01 -32.37
CA THR A 6 -24.49 1.97 -31.36
C THR A 6 -23.13 2.16 -30.71
N ASN A 7 -22.09 2.48 -31.48
CA ASN A 7 -20.75 2.70 -30.95
C ASN A 7 -20.68 3.96 -30.06
N ILE A 8 -21.38 5.04 -30.43
CA ILE A 8 -21.48 6.25 -29.60
C ILE A 8 -22.20 5.93 -28.28
N TYR A 9 -23.29 5.18 -28.34
CA TYR A 9 -24.02 4.80 -27.14
C TYR A 9 -23.18 3.93 -26.20
N GLU A 10 -22.43 2.97 -26.74
CA GLU A 10 -21.54 2.11 -25.98
C GLU A 10 -20.39 2.91 -25.33
N THR A 11 -19.77 3.83 -26.08
CA THR A 11 -18.68 4.69 -25.55
C THR A 11 -19.18 5.66 -24.49
N VAL A 12 -20.35 6.28 -24.65
CA VAL A 12 -20.93 7.15 -23.62
C VAL A 12 -21.25 6.37 -22.35
N ASN A 13 -21.81 5.17 -22.47
CA ASN A 13 -22.11 4.32 -21.31
C ASN A 13 -20.86 3.85 -20.56
N THR A 14 -19.81 3.47 -21.27
CA THR A 14 -18.54 3.05 -20.66
C THR A 14 -17.85 4.22 -19.95
N LEU A 15 -17.85 5.41 -20.55
CA LEU A 15 -17.36 6.63 -19.90
C LEU A 15 -18.18 6.97 -18.64
N TRP A 16 -19.50 6.90 -18.74
CA TRP A 16 -20.40 7.19 -17.61
C TRP A 16 -20.19 6.22 -16.44
N THR A 17 -20.02 4.93 -16.73
CA THR A 17 -19.73 3.92 -15.69
C THR A 17 -18.38 4.17 -15.02
N GLY A 18 -17.33 4.51 -15.78
CA GLY A 18 -16.02 4.90 -15.22
C GLY A 18 -16.09 6.15 -14.34
N MET A 19 -16.82 7.19 -14.79
CA MET A 19 -17.05 8.42 -14.01
C MET A 19 -17.84 8.14 -12.72
N ARG A 20 -18.85 7.27 -12.76
CA ARG A 20 -19.61 6.91 -11.56
C ARG A 20 -18.74 6.22 -10.51
N ILE A 21 -17.82 5.35 -10.93
CA ILE A 21 -16.91 4.64 -10.03
C ILE A 21 -15.91 5.61 -9.41
N THR A 22 -15.29 6.47 -10.22
CA THR A 22 -14.34 7.49 -9.74
C THR A 22 -15.02 8.46 -8.77
N PHE A 23 -16.23 8.92 -9.08
CA PHE A 23 -17.00 9.79 -8.18
C PHE A 23 -17.35 9.12 -6.85
N ARG A 24 -17.68 7.82 -6.87
CA ARG A 24 -17.92 7.03 -5.65
C ARG A 24 -16.66 6.94 -4.77
N HIS A 25 -15.48 6.72 -5.38
CA HIS A 25 -14.21 6.71 -4.64
C HIS A 25 -13.88 8.10 -4.08
N MET A 26 -14.12 9.16 -4.86
CA MET A 26 -13.91 10.53 -4.42
C MET A 26 -14.76 10.90 -3.20
N ILE A 27 -16.04 10.49 -3.15
CA ILE A 27 -16.89 10.71 -1.97
C ILE A 27 -16.41 9.91 -0.75
N LYS A 28 -15.88 8.70 -0.97
CA LYS A 28 -15.44 7.79 0.10
C LYS A 28 -14.00 8.02 0.59
N ILE A 29 -13.23 8.90 -0.06
CA ILE A 29 -11.81 9.17 0.26
C ILE A 29 -11.56 9.49 1.73
N LYS A 30 -12.49 10.17 2.41
CA LYS A 30 -12.34 10.53 3.84
C LYS A 30 -12.50 9.34 4.80
N ARG A 31 -13.13 8.24 4.36
CA ARG A 31 -13.37 7.05 5.19
C ARG A 31 -12.43 5.90 4.84
N ASP A 32 -12.05 5.77 3.57
CA ASP A 32 -11.22 4.68 3.05
C ASP A 32 -9.85 5.21 2.55
N ASN A 33 -9.19 6.07 3.35
CA ASN A 33 -7.84 6.52 2.99
C ASN A 33 -6.83 5.40 3.22
N VAL A 34 -6.30 4.84 2.13
CA VAL A 34 -5.28 3.77 2.16
C VAL A 34 -3.86 4.36 2.30
N THR A 35 -3.71 5.69 2.20
CA THR A 35 -2.42 6.36 2.33
C THR A 35 -2.20 6.86 3.75
N LEU A 36 -0.96 6.73 4.25
CA LEU A 36 -0.53 7.38 5.49
C LEU A 36 0.36 8.57 5.15
N GLN A 37 0.20 9.67 5.88
CA GLN A 37 0.99 10.89 5.69
C GLN A 37 2.26 10.86 6.55
N TYR A 38 3.38 10.43 5.95
CA TYR A 38 4.69 10.53 6.58
C TYR A 38 5.13 12.01 6.66
N PRO A 39 5.77 12.49 7.74
CA PRO A 39 6.33 11.74 8.87
C PRO A 39 5.41 11.53 10.08
N GLU A 40 4.26 12.21 10.10
CA GLU A 40 3.31 12.24 11.22
C GLU A 40 2.62 10.88 11.45
N GLU A 41 2.18 10.25 10.36
CA GLU A 41 1.58 8.91 10.38
C GLU A 41 2.59 7.86 9.92
N ARG A 42 2.84 6.85 10.77
CA ARG A 42 3.74 5.74 10.48
C ARG A 42 3.00 4.43 10.62
N TRP A 43 3.24 3.51 9.70
CA TRP A 43 2.75 2.15 9.83
C TRP A 43 3.34 1.51 11.09
N PRO A 44 2.53 0.79 11.89
CA PRO A 44 3.07 -0.02 12.97
C PRO A 44 4.03 -1.04 12.36
N ARG A 45 5.19 -1.22 12.99
CA ARG A 45 6.11 -2.27 12.55
C ARG A 45 5.47 -3.61 12.90
N PRO A 46 5.31 -4.53 11.94
CA PRO A 46 4.74 -5.83 12.24
C PRO A 46 5.67 -6.57 13.22
N GLU A 47 5.10 -7.10 14.29
CA GLU A 47 5.81 -8.01 15.19
C GLU A 47 6.06 -9.31 14.43
N ARG A 48 7.33 -9.66 14.25
CA ARG A 48 7.71 -10.94 13.63
C ARG A 48 8.07 -11.91 14.75
N ASN A 49 7.40 -13.06 14.80
CA ASN A 49 7.83 -14.20 15.61
C ASN A 49 9.07 -14.81 14.94
N ILE A 50 10.25 -14.29 15.24
CA ILE A 50 11.52 -14.80 14.69
C ILE A 50 12.03 -15.99 15.54
N GLY A 51 11.29 -16.45 16.56
CA GLY A 51 11.73 -17.52 17.45
C GLY A 51 12.84 -17.10 18.44
N PHE A 52 13.08 -15.79 18.57
CA PHE A 52 14.07 -15.20 19.47
C PHE A 52 13.43 -14.09 20.31
N GLU A 53 13.87 -13.91 21.56
CA GLU A 53 13.42 -12.81 22.40
C GLU A 53 13.94 -11.47 21.84
N HIS A 54 13.04 -10.51 21.65
CA HIS A 54 13.35 -9.19 21.06
C HIS A 54 14.32 -8.34 21.91
N LYS A 55 14.63 -8.77 23.15
CA LYS A 55 15.59 -8.11 24.03
C LYS A 55 17.03 -8.39 23.62
N ASP A 56 17.28 -9.51 22.94
CA ASP A 56 18.62 -10.03 22.65
C ASP A 56 19.05 -9.77 21.20
N TYR A 57 18.20 -9.15 20.37
CA TYR A 57 18.50 -8.88 18.95
C TYR A 57 18.27 -7.41 18.60
N ASN A 58 19.29 -6.74 18.06
CA ASN A 58 19.18 -5.35 17.64
C ASN A 58 18.19 -5.19 16.47
N VAL A 59 17.08 -4.51 16.75
CA VAL A 59 15.78 -4.49 16.04
C VAL A 59 15.76 -3.73 14.71
N ILE A 60 16.91 -3.55 14.07
CA ILE A 60 17.05 -2.77 12.84
C ILE A 60 17.66 -3.64 11.76
N ARG A 61 16.90 -4.60 11.19
CA ARG A 61 17.28 -5.30 9.95
C ARG A 61 17.22 -4.42 8.68
N SER A 62 17.16 -3.09 8.84
CA SER A 62 17.33 -2.11 7.76
C SER A 62 18.69 -1.41 7.80
N ARG A 63 19.46 -1.60 8.89
CA ARG A 63 20.86 -1.25 9.00
C ARG A 63 21.61 -2.53 9.33
N LEU A 64 22.78 -2.75 8.74
CA LEU A 64 23.61 -3.86 9.15
C LEU A 64 24.05 -3.56 10.60
N HIS A 65 23.44 -4.22 11.59
CA HIS A 65 23.97 -4.25 12.94
C HIS A 65 24.79 -5.53 13.03
N VAL A 66 26.09 -5.41 12.81
CA VAL A 66 27.02 -6.52 12.97
C VAL A 66 27.40 -6.54 14.44
N ASP A 67 27.04 -7.62 15.12
CA ASP A 67 27.63 -7.93 16.41
C ASP A 67 29.04 -8.46 16.15
N ILE A 68 30.06 -7.65 16.47
CA ILE A 68 31.45 -7.95 16.11
C ILE A 68 31.96 -9.15 16.93
N ASP A 69 31.38 -9.37 18.12
CA ASP A 69 31.79 -10.43 19.05
C ASP A 69 31.35 -11.84 18.57
N ASP A 70 30.32 -11.92 17.72
CA ASP A 70 29.84 -13.17 17.08
C ASP A 70 30.53 -13.44 15.72
N CYS A 71 31.47 -12.59 15.30
CA CYS A 71 32.20 -12.74 14.04
C CYS A 71 33.21 -13.89 14.14
N ILE A 72 32.85 -15.07 13.62
CA ILE A 72 33.71 -16.26 13.67
C ILE A 72 34.91 -16.18 12.72
N GLY A 73 34.96 -15.22 11.79
CA GLY A 73 36.17 -14.81 11.07
C GLY A 73 37.04 -15.89 10.41
N VAL A 74 36.51 -17.09 10.17
CA VAL A 74 37.22 -18.25 9.59
C VAL A 74 36.69 -18.55 8.20
#